data_AF-A0A1H9SCX5-F1
#
_entry.id   AF-A0A1H9SCX5-F1
#
_cell.length_a   1.000
_cell.length_b   1.000
_cell.length_c   1.000
_cell.angle_alpha   90.00
_cell.angle_beta   90.00
_cell.angle_gamma   90.00
#
_symmetry.space_group_name_H-M   'P 1'
#
loop_
_entity.id
_entity.type
_entity.pdbx_description
1 polymer ?
#
loop_
_entity_poly.entity_id
_entity_poly.type
_entity_poly.pdbx_seq_one_letter_code
_entity_poly.pdbx_strand_id
1 'polypeptide(L)'
;MPVPGGGFSPGHRVLHAGPASAPILGDMLSGVRARVLPTAQRRSPDELARDLAPACGDTAAKASAFWTILTLSSVIAAGGVLTDSTATVIGAMIIAPLSTPIMGIALGSVQRLRTGAVRVVVCACLLVIAVGALFSLVLPADFNLLSDSQIASRTSPGLMDLVAALATGLAGAVALARRDVAAVLPGVAIAISLVPPLVVAGVCLGHLAGWLALGALVLFVSNLFALVFGGMVVFAALGFGTGAAGSAGGSGRPTRRTYAAMALLFAVVFVPLSANTALTLLLNMWTGRAKDVAQHWLADVPGSSVTRVDAASRTLHIHVRSPGELPPVAPLLDGLEGRIPDGIPVVVDATRGRRVDARRTGG
;
A
#
# COMPACT_ATOMS: atom_id res chain seq x y z
N MET A 1 -1.58 -12.03 -90.13
CA MET A 1 -2.41 -13.13 -89.59
C MET A 1 -2.09 -14.40 -90.36
N PRO A 2 -2.03 -15.59 -89.74
CA PRO A 2 -2.00 -15.88 -88.29
C PRO A 2 -0.57 -15.56 -87.70
N VAL A 3 0.18 -16.31 -86.87
CA VAL A 3 -0.03 -17.63 -86.20
C VAL A 3 0.17 -17.61 -84.67
N PRO A 4 1.32 -17.93 -84.00
CA PRO A 4 1.26 -18.59 -82.69
C PRO A 4 1.84 -17.73 -81.53
N GLY A 5 1.66 -18.07 -80.27
CA GLY A 5 0.93 -19.21 -79.67
C GLY A 5 1.27 -19.31 -78.18
N GLY A 6 0.52 -20.10 -77.41
CA GLY A 6 0.77 -20.22 -75.97
C GLY A 6 -0.11 -21.26 -75.31
N GLY A 7 0.45 -22.44 -75.04
CA GLY A 7 -0.17 -23.45 -74.20
C GLY A 7 0.62 -23.62 -72.90
N PHE A 8 -0.06 -23.69 -71.76
CA PHE A 8 0.48 -24.27 -70.54
C PHE A 8 -0.65 -24.78 -69.63
N SER A 9 -0.34 -25.83 -68.87
CA SER A 9 -1.22 -26.54 -67.93
C SER A 9 -0.33 -27.40 -67.02
N PRO A 10 -0.76 -27.86 -65.81
CA PRO A 10 -1.94 -27.51 -65.03
C PRO A 10 -1.58 -26.81 -63.69
N GLY A 11 -2.55 -26.15 -63.05
CA GLY A 11 -2.36 -25.52 -61.73
C GLY A 11 -2.51 -26.49 -60.55
N HIS A 12 -1.42 -26.82 -59.85
CA HIS A 12 -1.47 -27.58 -58.59
C HIS A 12 -2.15 -26.78 -57.46
N ARG A 13 -3.24 -27.31 -56.89
CA ARG A 13 -3.94 -26.71 -55.74
C ARG A 13 -3.18 -27.02 -54.43
N VAL A 14 -2.28 -26.14 -54.02
CA VAL A 14 -1.61 -26.22 -52.71
C VAL A 14 -2.54 -25.68 -51.61
N LEU A 15 -3.03 -26.57 -50.75
CA LEU A 15 -3.74 -26.20 -49.52
C LEU A 15 -2.73 -25.80 -48.44
N HIS A 16 -2.50 -24.50 -48.27
CA HIS A 16 -1.71 -23.99 -47.14
C HIS A 16 -2.49 -24.10 -45.83
N ALA A 17 -2.25 -25.20 -45.09
CA ALA A 17 -2.63 -25.29 -43.68
C ALA A 17 -1.75 -24.36 -42.84
N GLY A 18 -2.26 -23.18 -42.48
CA GLY A 18 -1.63 -22.26 -41.54
C GLY A 18 -1.82 -22.72 -40.08
N PRO A 19 -0.79 -22.63 -39.22
CA PRO A 19 -0.84 -23.17 -37.86
C PRO A 19 -1.68 -22.33 -36.88
N ALA A 20 -2.06 -23.01 -35.79
CA ALA A 20 -3.00 -22.60 -34.76
C ALA A 20 -2.81 -21.21 -34.10
N SER A 21 -3.94 -20.51 -33.95
CA SER A 21 -4.33 -19.69 -32.79
C SER A 21 -3.26 -18.86 -32.04
N ALA A 22 -3.15 -17.58 -32.39
CA ALA A 22 -2.54 -16.54 -31.53
C ALA A 22 -3.19 -15.11 -31.50
N PRO A 23 -4.26 -14.74 -32.26
CA PRO A 23 -4.71 -13.34 -32.29
C PRO A 23 -5.58 -12.92 -31.08
N ILE A 24 -6.33 -13.86 -30.50
CA ILE A 24 -7.47 -13.60 -29.59
C ILE A 24 -7.09 -12.69 -28.40
N LEU A 25 -5.94 -12.93 -27.77
CA LEU A 25 -5.51 -12.14 -26.62
C LEU A 25 -5.17 -10.68 -27.00
N GLY A 26 -4.68 -10.44 -28.22
CA GLY A 26 -4.40 -9.09 -28.73
C GLY A 26 -5.68 -8.27 -28.92
N ASP A 27 -6.70 -8.88 -29.53
CA ASP A 27 -7.98 -8.21 -29.79
C ASP A 27 -8.85 -8.06 -28.53
N MET A 28 -8.76 -9.01 -27.59
CA MET A 28 -9.37 -8.83 -26.27
C MET A 28 -8.72 -7.66 -25.50
N LEU A 29 -7.39 -7.56 -25.49
CA LEU A 29 -6.69 -6.46 -24.81
C LEU A 29 -6.93 -5.11 -25.51
N SER A 30 -7.04 -5.07 -26.85
CA SER A 30 -7.37 -3.85 -27.58
C SER A 30 -8.81 -3.39 -27.31
N GLY A 31 -9.77 -4.32 -27.30
CA GLY A 31 -11.17 -4.05 -26.96
C GLY A 31 -11.38 -3.59 -25.51
N VAL A 32 -10.69 -4.20 -24.54
CA VAL A 32 -10.70 -3.75 -23.13
C VAL A 32 -10.08 -2.36 -23.00
N ARG A 33 -8.93 -2.10 -23.65
CA ARG A 33 -8.31 -0.76 -23.68
C ARG A 33 -9.22 0.30 -24.30
N ALA A 34 -10.03 -0.06 -25.31
CA ALA A 34 -10.99 0.85 -25.92
C ALA A 34 -12.16 1.20 -24.99
N ARG A 35 -12.68 0.22 -24.23
CA ARG A 35 -13.79 0.42 -23.28
C ARG A 35 -13.38 1.18 -22.02
N VAL A 36 -12.24 0.83 -21.41
CA VAL A 36 -11.79 1.45 -20.13
C VAL A 36 -11.24 2.86 -20.34
N LEU A 37 -10.61 3.11 -21.50
CA LEU A 37 -9.98 4.38 -21.86
C LEU A 37 -10.42 4.82 -23.26
N PRO A 38 -11.63 5.40 -23.44
CA PRO A 38 -12.12 5.86 -24.74
C PRO A 38 -11.19 6.92 -25.37
N THR A 39 -10.87 6.78 -26.65
CA THR A 39 -9.87 7.66 -27.33
C THR A 39 -10.23 9.15 -27.26
N ALA A 40 -11.51 9.49 -27.37
CA ALA A 40 -12.00 10.87 -27.29
C ALA A 40 -11.81 11.54 -25.91
N GLN A 41 -11.59 10.77 -24.85
CA GLN A 41 -11.50 11.27 -23.46
C GLN A 41 -10.09 11.19 -22.86
N ARG A 42 -9.12 10.59 -23.57
CA ARG A 42 -7.72 10.51 -23.14
C ARG A 42 -7.08 11.90 -23.17
N ARG A 43 -6.36 12.27 -22.10
CA ARG A 43 -5.37 13.37 -22.16
C ARG A 43 -4.23 13.00 -23.10
N SER A 44 -3.61 13.99 -23.75
CA SER A 44 -2.44 13.75 -24.60
C SER A 44 -1.19 13.46 -23.74
N PRO A 45 -0.14 12.83 -24.30
CA PRO A 45 1.12 12.61 -23.58
C PRO A 45 1.73 13.93 -23.08
N ASP A 46 1.63 14.99 -23.88
CA ASP A 46 2.25 16.29 -23.63
C ASP A 46 1.42 17.17 -22.67
N GLU A 47 0.10 16.98 -22.64
CA GLU A 47 -0.79 17.48 -21.58
C GLU A 47 -0.41 16.85 -20.24
N LEU A 48 -0.35 15.52 -20.18
CA LEU A 48 0.00 14.81 -18.95
C LEU A 48 1.45 15.09 -18.49
N ALA A 49 2.40 15.24 -19.40
CA ALA A 49 3.77 15.60 -19.07
C ALA A 49 3.89 17.01 -18.48
N ARG A 50 3.11 17.99 -18.96
CA ARG A 50 3.09 19.36 -18.41
C ARG A 50 2.39 19.46 -17.06
N ASP A 51 1.39 18.62 -16.82
CA ASP A 51 0.69 18.52 -15.53
C ASP A 51 1.56 17.81 -14.48
N LEU A 52 2.26 16.74 -14.85
CA LEU A 52 2.99 15.86 -13.93
C LEU A 52 4.49 16.19 -13.75
N ALA A 53 5.09 17.01 -14.61
CA ALA A 53 6.48 17.45 -14.44
C ALA A 53 6.56 18.69 -13.53
N PRO A 54 7.21 18.62 -12.35
CA PRO A 54 7.35 19.77 -11.44
C PRO A 54 8.14 20.95 -12.05
N ALA A 55 8.90 20.70 -13.12
CA ALA A 55 9.77 21.68 -13.77
C ALA A 55 9.12 22.43 -14.96
N CYS A 56 7.79 22.31 -15.18
CA CYS A 56 7.13 22.88 -16.36
C CYS A 56 6.07 23.95 -16.02
N GLY A 57 6.09 25.08 -16.73
CA GLY A 57 5.26 26.26 -16.47
C GLY A 57 5.89 27.19 -15.42
N ASP A 58 5.08 27.96 -14.71
CA ASP A 58 5.53 28.72 -13.53
C ASP A 58 5.91 27.76 -12.40
N THR A 59 7.19 27.46 -12.29
CA THR A 59 7.75 26.56 -11.29
C THR A 59 7.77 27.17 -9.90
N ALA A 60 7.82 28.50 -9.77
CA ALA A 60 7.88 29.19 -8.49
C ALA A 60 6.50 29.19 -7.80
N ALA A 61 5.44 29.59 -8.50
CA ALA A 61 4.09 29.54 -7.97
C ALA A 61 3.63 28.09 -7.70
N LYS A 62 3.90 27.16 -8.62
CA LYS A 62 3.60 25.72 -8.43
C LYS A 62 4.31 25.14 -7.21
N ALA A 63 5.61 25.43 -7.03
CA ALA A 63 6.37 24.95 -5.88
C ALA A 63 5.86 25.57 -4.57
N SER A 64 5.64 26.89 -4.54
CA SER A 64 5.11 27.60 -3.36
C SER A 64 3.77 27.03 -2.89
N ALA A 65 2.82 26.85 -3.82
CA ALA A 65 1.52 26.25 -3.53
C ALA A 65 1.66 24.79 -3.03
N PHE A 66 2.50 23.98 -3.69
CA PHE A 66 2.76 22.59 -3.28
C PHE A 66 3.30 22.51 -1.85
N TRP A 67 4.36 23.27 -1.53
CA TRP A 67 4.99 23.24 -0.22
C TRP A 67 4.10 23.80 0.88
N THR A 68 3.36 24.88 0.61
CA THR A 68 2.42 25.48 1.57
C THR A 68 1.30 24.51 1.92
N ILE A 69 0.61 23.96 0.92
CA ILE A 69 -0.52 23.03 1.14
C ILE A 69 -0.04 21.70 1.74
N LEU A 70 1.13 21.18 1.35
CA LEU A 70 1.72 20.00 1.99
C LEU A 70 2.04 20.25 3.47
N THR A 71 2.59 21.41 3.82
CA THR A 71 2.91 21.76 5.22
C THR A 71 1.64 21.86 6.06
N LEU A 72 0.62 22.56 5.57
CA LEU A 72 -0.68 22.67 6.24
C LEU A 72 -1.38 21.30 6.36
N SER A 73 -1.36 20.49 5.31
CA SER A 73 -1.85 19.09 5.33
C SER A 73 -1.13 18.25 6.38
N SER A 74 0.20 18.39 6.51
CA SER A 74 0.99 17.67 7.51
C SER A 74 0.63 18.10 8.95
N VAL A 75 0.41 19.40 9.18
CA VAL A 75 -0.02 19.95 10.47
C VAL A 75 -1.43 19.47 10.84
N ILE A 76 -2.37 19.49 9.89
CA ILE A 76 -3.75 19.00 10.11
C ILE A 76 -3.74 17.48 10.33
N ALA A 77 -2.91 16.73 9.61
CA ALA A 77 -2.74 15.29 9.84
C ALA A 77 -2.12 15.00 11.21
N ALA A 78 -1.13 15.78 11.68
CA ALA A 78 -0.54 15.62 13.00
C ALA A 78 -1.54 15.89 14.12
N GLY A 79 -2.25 17.04 14.06
CA GLY A 79 -3.32 17.34 15.01
C GLY A 79 -4.46 16.30 14.96
N GLY A 80 -4.81 15.81 13.77
CA GLY A 80 -5.83 14.78 13.59
C GLY A 80 -5.44 13.40 14.13
N VAL A 81 -4.18 13.00 13.97
CA VAL A 81 -3.64 11.76 14.55
C VAL A 81 -3.67 11.89 16.07
N LEU A 82 -3.04 12.91 16.65
CA LEU A 82 -2.90 13.07 18.11
C LEU A 82 -4.21 13.43 18.87
N THR A 83 -5.34 13.48 18.17
CA THR A 83 -6.68 13.64 18.76
C THR A 83 -7.62 12.47 18.41
N ASP A 84 -7.07 11.37 17.88
CA ASP A 84 -7.77 10.21 17.31
C ASP A 84 -8.88 10.56 16.28
N SER A 85 -8.80 11.75 15.68
CA SER A 85 -9.85 12.31 14.83
C SER A 85 -9.72 11.81 13.39
N THR A 86 -10.32 10.65 13.12
CA THR A 86 -10.45 10.06 11.78
C THR A 86 -10.95 11.09 10.74
N ALA A 87 -11.90 11.96 11.11
CA ALA A 87 -12.43 13.00 10.22
C ALA A 87 -11.38 14.07 9.87
N THR A 88 -10.62 14.56 10.85
CA THR A 88 -9.51 15.52 10.62
C THR A 88 -8.41 14.89 9.77
N VAL A 89 -8.08 13.62 10.02
CA VAL A 89 -7.08 12.86 9.27
C VAL A 89 -7.50 12.67 7.81
N ILE A 90 -8.77 12.35 7.53
CA ILE A 90 -9.31 12.29 6.15
C ILE A 90 -9.27 13.67 5.49
N GLY A 91 -9.64 14.74 6.20
CA GLY A 91 -9.55 16.11 5.70
C GLY A 91 -8.13 16.48 5.23
N ALA A 92 -7.11 16.09 5.99
CA ALA A 92 -5.71 16.28 5.60
C ALA A 92 -5.32 15.50 4.34
N MET A 93 -5.83 14.27 4.13
CA MET A 93 -5.58 13.48 2.92
C MET A 93 -6.15 14.14 1.65
N ILE A 94 -7.36 14.71 1.74
CA ILE A 94 -8.06 15.31 0.58
C ILE A 94 -7.24 16.43 -0.06
N ILE A 95 -6.62 17.28 0.76
CA ILE A 95 -5.85 18.44 0.30
C ILE A 95 -4.38 18.12 -0.04
N ALA A 96 -3.90 16.91 0.26
CA ALA A 96 -2.48 16.56 0.14
C ALA A 96 -2.02 16.46 -1.34
N PRO A 97 -1.09 17.31 -1.83
CA PRO A 97 -0.75 17.36 -3.25
C PRO A 97 0.22 16.25 -3.72
N LEU A 98 0.41 15.18 -2.93
CA LEU A 98 1.39 14.11 -3.18
C LEU A 98 1.11 13.23 -4.40
N SER A 99 -0.15 13.06 -4.80
CA SER A 99 -0.53 12.18 -5.91
C SER A 99 0.10 12.59 -7.24
N THR A 100 0.16 13.90 -7.51
CA THR A 100 0.73 14.48 -8.74
C THR A 100 2.21 14.14 -8.95
N PRO A 101 3.17 14.48 -8.04
CA PRO A 101 4.57 14.12 -8.26
C PRO A 101 4.79 12.60 -8.24
N ILE A 102 4.02 11.81 -7.47
CA ILE A 102 4.13 10.34 -7.51
C ILE A 102 3.75 9.80 -8.89
N MET A 103 2.68 10.32 -9.50
CA MET A 103 2.30 9.97 -10.87
C MET A 103 3.34 10.46 -11.90
N GLY A 104 4.04 11.57 -11.61
CA GLY A 104 5.22 12.03 -12.36
C GLY A 104 6.44 11.11 -12.27
N ILE A 105 6.54 10.26 -11.24
CA ILE A 105 7.52 9.16 -11.18
C ILE A 105 7.10 8.03 -12.12
N ALA A 106 5.81 7.66 -12.12
CA ALA A 106 5.28 6.62 -13.01
C ALA A 106 5.42 6.99 -14.50
N LEU A 107 5.06 8.23 -14.88
CA LEU A 107 5.21 8.72 -16.25
C LEU A 107 6.70 8.79 -16.65
N GLY A 108 7.56 9.34 -15.79
CA GLY A 108 9.01 9.38 -16.01
C GLY A 108 9.64 8.00 -16.17
N SER A 109 9.14 6.99 -15.45
CA SER A 109 9.62 5.59 -15.53
C SER A 109 9.21 4.92 -16.85
N VAL A 110 8.00 5.21 -17.35
CA VAL A 110 7.50 4.71 -18.64
C VAL A 110 8.18 5.41 -19.82
N GLN A 111 8.27 6.74 -19.82
CA GLN A 111 8.93 7.55 -20.86
C GLN A 111 10.47 7.51 -20.79
N ARG A 112 11.04 6.99 -19.69
CA ARG A 112 12.47 7.03 -19.34
C ARG A 112 13.05 8.44 -19.17
N LEU A 113 12.22 9.42 -18.79
CA LEU A 113 12.62 10.81 -18.59
C LEU A 113 12.88 11.11 -17.12
N ARG A 114 13.95 11.88 -16.84
CA ARG A 114 14.23 12.40 -15.49
C ARG A 114 13.32 13.59 -15.18
N THR A 115 12.08 13.32 -14.79
CA THR A 115 11.06 14.33 -14.41
C THR A 115 11.42 15.12 -13.15
N GLY A 116 12.45 14.72 -12.39
CA GLY A 116 12.79 15.31 -11.08
C GLY A 116 11.83 14.93 -9.95
N ALA A 117 10.68 14.32 -10.26
CA ALA A 117 9.60 14.07 -9.31
C ALA A 117 9.99 13.17 -8.12
N VAL A 118 10.93 12.23 -8.30
CA VAL A 118 11.50 11.43 -7.20
C VAL A 118 12.12 12.33 -6.11
N ARG A 119 12.84 13.39 -6.50
CA ARG A 119 13.42 14.33 -5.54
C ARG A 119 12.34 15.11 -4.80
N VAL A 120 11.29 15.54 -5.50
CA VAL A 120 10.14 16.24 -4.90
C VAL A 120 9.44 15.34 -3.88
N VAL A 121 9.18 14.07 -4.22
CA VAL A 121 8.57 13.11 -3.28
C VAL A 121 9.47 12.85 -2.07
N VAL A 122 10.78 12.66 -2.25
CA VAL A 122 11.71 12.46 -1.10
C VAL A 122 11.73 13.69 -0.19
N CYS A 123 11.88 14.90 -0.73
CA CYS A 123 11.83 16.13 0.08
C CYS A 123 10.46 16.34 0.75
N ALA A 124 9.37 15.95 0.09
CA ALA A 124 8.03 15.97 0.68
C ALA A 124 7.88 14.98 1.84
N CYS A 125 8.39 13.75 1.71
CA CYS A 125 8.40 12.76 2.78
C CYS A 125 9.18 13.27 4.00
N LEU A 126 10.38 13.84 3.77
CA LEU A 126 11.20 14.41 4.85
C LEU A 126 10.49 15.56 5.56
N LEU A 127 9.78 16.44 4.85
CA LEU A 127 8.99 17.51 5.46
C LEU A 127 7.84 16.97 6.31
N VAL A 128 7.06 16.01 5.80
CA VAL A 128 5.91 15.44 6.52
C VAL A 128 6.38 14.71 7.80
N ILE A 129 7.49 13.94 7.70
CA ILE A 129 8.12 13.27 8.83
C ILE A 129 8.65 14.28 9.85
N ALA A 130 9.29 15.38 9.41
CA ALA A 130 9.78 16.43 10.29
C ALA A 130 8.65 17.16 11.02
N VAL A 131 7.50 17.39 10.38
CA VAL A 131 6.30 17.93 11.05
C VAL A 131 5.76 16.94 12.10
N GLY A 132 5.69 15.65 11.78
CA GLY A 132 5.30 14.63 12.77
C GLY A 132 6.24 14.57 13.98
N ALA A 133 7.55 14.61 13.74
CA ALA A 133 8.58 14.60 14.79
C ALA A 133 8.56 15.88 15.65
N LEU A 134 8.26 17.03 15.05
CA LEU A 134 8.05 18.29 15.78
C LEU A 134 6.81 18.22 16.68
N PHE A 135 5.72 17.60 16.21
CA PHE A 135 4.49 17.42 16.99
C PHE A 135 4.66 16.47 18.18
N SER A 136 5.52 15.45 18.09
CA SER A 136 5.86 14.60 19.25
C SER A 136 6.59 15.34 20.38
N LEU A 137 7.18 16.52 20.16
CA LEU A 137 7.75 17.33 21.24
C LEU A 137 6.69 17.96 22.17
N VAL A 138 5.41 17.90 21.78
CA VAL A 138 4.26 18.40 22.56
C VAL A 138 3.61 17.28 23.40
N LEU A 139 3.95 16.02 23.15
CA LEU A 139 3.39 14.87 23.85
C LEU A 139 4.14 14.60 25.18
N PRO A 140 3.44 14.14 26.24
CA PRO A 140 4.09 13.61 27.43
C PRO A 140 5.01 12.42 27.11
N ALA A 141 6.12 12.28 27.83
CA ALA A 141 7.07 11.17 27.62
C ALA A 141 6.40 9.79 27.77
N ASP A 142 5.45 9.66 28.70
CA ASP A 142 4.69 8.43 28.98
C ASP A 142 3.49 8.20 28.03
N PHE A 143 3.38 8.96 26.93
CA PHE A 143 2.25 8.83 26.01
C PHE A 143 2.26 7.49 25.27
N ASN A 144 1.25 6.65 25.54
CA ASN A 144 1.13 5.33 24.93
C ASN A 144 0.63 5.42 23.48
N LEU A 145 1.57 5.49 22.55
CA LEU A 145 1.35 5.50 21.09
C LEU A 145 0.43 4.38 20.57
N LEU A 146 0.36 3.22 21.25
CA LEU A 146 -0.49 2.09 20.85
C LEU A 146 -1.91 2.14 21.43
N SER A 147 -2.21 3.12 22.29
CA SER A 147 -3.58 3.40 22.73
C SER A 147 -4.37 4.28 21.75
N ASP A 148 -3.68 4.97 20.85
CA ASP A 148 -4.23 5.82 19.79
C ASP A 148 -4.62 4.98 18.56
N SER A 149 -5.87 5.06 18.11
CA SER A 149 -6.34 4.22 17.01
C SER A 149 -5.79 4.65 15.64
N GLN A 150 -5.45 5.94 15.45
CA GLN A 150 -4.81 6.43 14.22
C GLN A 150 -3.36 5.99 14.07
N ILE A 151 -2.62 5.88 15.18
CA ILE A 151 -1.27 5.34 15.20
C ILE A 151 -1.31 3.82 15.00
N ALA A 152 -2.03 3.09 15.86
CA ALA A 152 -2.05 1.63 15.84
C ALA A 152 -2.51 1.05 14.49
N SER A 153 -3.52 1.65 13.85
CA SER A 153 -3.99 1.25 12.51
C SER A 153 -2.99 1.49 11.37
N ARG A 154 -1.95 2.29 11.59
CA ARG A 154 -0.94 2.65 10.57
C ARG A 154 0.42 2.00 10.81
N THR A 155 0.65 1.43 11.99
CA THR A 155 1.92 0.75 12.34
C THR A 155 1.92 -0.76 12.03
N SER A 156 0.78 -1.36 11.64
CA SER A 156 0.64 -2.81 11.39
C SER A 156 0.08 -3.13 9.99
N PRO A 157 0.82 -2.83 8.89
CA PRO A 157 0.34 -3.03 7.52
C PRO A 157 0.19 -4.52 7.13
N GLY A 158 -0.91 -4.85 6.46
CA GLY A 158 -1.23 -6.19 5.99
C GLY A 158 -1.47 -6.29 4.48
N LEU A 159 -1.58 -7.52 3.97
CA LEU A 159 -1.75 -7.80 2.54
C LEU A 159 -2.98 -7.13 1.90
N MET A 160 -4.05 -6.90 2.67
CA MET A 160 -5.27 -6.23 2.16
C MET A 160 -5.04 -4.75 1.82
N ASP A 161 -4.14 -4.08 2.54
CA ASP A 161 -3.77 -2.68 2.27
C ASP A 161 -3.11 -2.55 0.90
N LEU A 162 -2.29 -3.54 0.50
CA LEU A 162 -1.69 -3.61 -0.82
C LEU A 162 -2.72 -3.87 -1.93
N VAL A 163 -3.73 -4.72 -1.69
CA VAL A 163 -4.82 -4.93 -2.66
C VAL A 163 -5.60 -3.63 -2.88
N ALA A 164 -5.91 -2.91 -1.80
CA ALA A 164 -6.54 -1.59 -1.87
C ALA A 164 -5.63 -0.56 -2.58
N ALA A 165 -4.36 -0.46 -2.22
CA ALA A 165 -3.43 0.50 -2.80
C ALA A 165 -3.14 0.24 -4.29
N LEU A 166 -3.10 -1.02 -4.74
CA LEU A 166 -2.98 -1.38 -6.16
C LEU A 166 -4.24 -0.99 -6.94
N ALA A 167 -5.42 -1.26 -6.39
CA ALA A 167 -6.69 -0.85 -7.01
C ALA A 167 -6.80 0.68 -7.12
N THR A 168 -6.47 1.40 -6.04
CA THR A 168 -6.48 2.87 -6.00
C THR A 168 -5.38 3.48 -6.89
N GLY A 169 -4.23 2.83 -7.02
CA GLY A 169 -3.17 3.24 -7.96
C GLY A 169 -3.58 3.14 -9.42
N LEU A 170 -4.28 2.06 -9.79
CA LEU A 170 -4.88 1.92 -11.11
C LEU A 170 -6.01 2.95 -11.33
N ALA A 171 -6.90 3.12 -10.35
CA ALA A 171 -8.00 4.08 -10.42
C ALA A 171 -7.50 5.53 -10.56
N GLY A 172 -6.50 5.93 -9.78
CA GLY A 172 -5.85 7.24 -9.86
C GLY A 172 -5.18 7.48 -11.21
N ALA A 173 -4.46 6.51 -11.74
CA ALA A 173 -3.83 6.61 -13.04
C ALA A 173 -4.86 6.71 -14.19
N VAL A 174 -5.98 5.99 -14.11
CA VAL A 174 -7.10 6.13 -15.06
C VAL A 174 -7.77 7.50 -14.93
N ALA A 175 -8.02 7.99 -13.71
CA ALA A 175 -8.65 9.28 -13.45
C ALA A 175 -7.77 10.48 -13.88
N LEU A 176 -6.43 10.35 -13.82
CA LEU A 176 -5.50 11.32 -14.39
C LEU A 176 -5.40 11.23 -15.91
N ALA A 177 -5.45 10.02 -16.49
CA ALA A 177 -5.40 9.83 -17.94
C ALA A 177 -6.69 10.22 -18.68
N ARG A 178 -7.83 10.30 -17.97
CA ARG A 178 -9.15 10.64 -18.52
C ARG A 178 -9.58 12.06 -18.15
N ARG A 179 -10.02 12.84 -19.12
CA ARG A 179 -10.56 14.20 -18.89
C ARG A 179 -11.88 14.19 -18.13
N ASP A 180 -12.70 13.13 -18.28
CA ASP A 180 -14.04 13.03 -17.70
C ASP A 180 -14.08 12.42 -16.28
N VAL A 181 -13.01 11.73 -15.85
CA VAL A 181 -12.95 11.03 -14.53
C VAL A 181 -12.07 11.80 -13.53
N ALA A 182 -11.48 12.93 -13.91
CA ALA A 182 -10.61 13.73 -13.05
C ALA A 182 -11.28 14.19 -11.72
N ALA A 183 -12.62 14.32 -11.69
CA ALA A 183 -13.38 14.62 -10.49
C ALA A 183 -13.30 13.53 -9.39
N VAL A 184 -12.84 12.31 -9.72
CA VAL A 184 -12.68 11.19 -8.78
C VAL A 184 -11.32 11.25 -8.04
N LEU A 185 -10.39 12.11 -8.47
CA LEU A 185 -9.04 12.22 -7.89
C LEU A 185 -9.00 12.53 -6.38
N PRO A 186 -9.92 13.32 -5.78
CA PRO A 186 -9.98 13.48 -4.32
C PRO A 186 -10.34 12.17 -3.59
N GLY A 187 -11.27 11.37 -4.13
CA GLY A 187 -11.62 10.06 -3.57
C GLY A 187 -10.46 9.06 -3.64
N VAL A 188 -9.71 9.11 -4.74
CA VAL A 188 -8.43 8.40 -4.88
C VAL A 188 -7.43 8.89 -3.81
N ALA A 189 -7.27 10.20 -3.61
CA ALA A 189 -6.31 10.74 -2.63
C ALA A 189 -6.60 10.29 -1.19
N ILE A 190 -7.88 10.21 -0.79
CA ILE A 190 -8.30 9.63 0.49
C ILE A 190 -7.85 8.16 0.58
N ALA A 191 -8.19 7.34 -0.41
CA ALA A 191 -8.02 5.89 -0.34
C ALA A 191 -6.55 5.39 -0.35
N ILE A 192 -5.56 6.25 -0.67
CA ILE A 192 -4.13 5.88 -0.60
C ILE A 192 -3.54 6.16 0.79
N SER A 193 -4.13 7.07 1.59
CA SER A 193 -3.65 7.43 2.93
C SER A 193 -2.14 7.74 2.99
N LEU A 194 -1.62 8.65 2.17
CA LEU A 194 -0.15 8.90 2.06
C LEU A 194 0.45 9.78 3.17
N VAL A 195 -0.20 10.90 3.52
CA VAL A 195 0.34 11.83 4.53
C VAL A 195 0.30 11.25 5.95
N PRO A 196 -0.81 10.63 6.43
CA PRO A 196 -0.88 10.23 7.84
C PRO A 196 0.14 9.17 8.27
N PRO A 197 0.51 8.13 7.49
CA PRO A 197 1.59 7.22 7.86
C PRO A 197 2.97 7.88 7.90
N LEU A 198 3.24 8.91 7.09
CA LEU A 198 4.47 9.70 7.19
C LEU A 198 4.49 10.56 8.47
N VAL A 199 3.34 11.11 8.86
CA VAL A 199 3.19 11.84 10.13
C VAL A 199 3.36 10.89 11.32
N VAL A 200 2.70 9.72 11.31
CA VAL A 200 2.86 8.68 12.34
C VAL A 200 4.31 8.21 12.42
N ALA A 201 4.99 8.01 11.29
CA ALA A 201 6.42 7.70 11.28
C ALA A 201 7.26 8.81 11.95
N GLY A 202 6.94 10.08 11.71
CA GLY A 202 7.56 11.22 12.39
C GLY A 202 7.34 11.21 13.91
N VAL A 203 6.10 11.07 14.35
CA VAL A 203 5.72 11.01 15.79
C VAL A 203 6.43 9.84 16.48
N CYS A 204 6.41 8.65 15.87
CA CYS A 204 7.09 7.47 16.40
C CYS A 204 8.61 7.62 16.43
N LEU A 205 9.23 8.32 15.46
CA LEU A 205 10.67 8.62 15.49
C LEU A 205 11.02 9.59 16.63
N GLY A 206 10.20 10.62 16.88
CA GLY A 206 10.40 11.56 17.99
C GLY A 206 10.30 10.91 19.37
N HIS A 207 9.41 9.93 19.53
CA HIS A 207 9.31 9.07 20.73
C HIS A 207 10.33 7.92 20.77
N LEU A 208 11.32 7.88 19.87
CA LEU A 208 12.31 6.80 19.73
C LEU A 208 11.71 5.40 19.46
N ALA A 209 10.42 5.30 19.15
CA ALA A 209 9.67 4.09 18.85
C ALA A 209 9.94 3.59 17.43
N GLY A 210 11.21 3.32 17.11
CA GLY A 210 11.70 3.01 15.76
C GLY A 210 11.00 1.83 15.08
N TRP A 211 10.51 0.85 15.84
CA TRP A 211 9.73 -0.27 15.30
C TRP A 211 8.36 0.17 14.76
N LEU A 212 7.65 1.04 15.49
CA LEU A 212 6.38 1.60 15.05
C LEU A 212 6.58 2.53 13.85
N ALA A 213 7.64 3.35 13.88
CA ALA A 213 8.02 4.19 12.74
C ALA A 213 8.30 3.36 11.48
N LEU A 214 8.99 2.21 11.61
CA LEU A 214 9.25 1.29 10.51
C LEU A 214 7.95 0.71 9.93
N GLY A 215 7.00 0.30 10.77
CA GLY A 215 5.68 -0.18 10.32
C GLY A 215 4.91 0.86 9.50
N ALA A 216 4.88 2.11 9.96
CA ALA A 216 4.24 3.21 9.24
C ALA A 216 4.97 3.61 7.93
N LEU A 217 6.30 3.50 7.90
CA LEU A 217 7.09 3.65 6.68
C LEU A 217 6.85 2.50 5.69
N VAL A 218 6.69 1.25 6.15
CA VAL A 218 6.35 0.11 5.28
C VAL A 218 4.97 0.28 4.66
N LEU A 219 3.98 0.76 5.42
CA LEU A 219 2.66 1.13 4.87
C LEU A 219 2.79 2.22 3.80
N PHE A 220 3.49 3.32 4.10
CA PHE A 220 3.70 4.41 3.14
C PHE A 220 4.40 3.94 1.85
N VAL A 221 5.51 3.21 1.98
CA VAL A 221 6.32 2.73 0.84
C VAL A 221 5.54 1.74 -0.02
N SER A 222 4.77 0.85 0.60
CA SER A 222 3.88 -0.08 -0.12
C SER A 222 2.84 0.69 -0.95
N ASN A 223 2.19 1.69 -0.35
CA ASN A 223 1.17 2.49 -1.02
C ASN A 223 1.76 3.38 -2.12
N LEU A 224 2.91 4.00 -1.86
CA LEU A 224 3.70 4.77 -2.84
C LEU A 224 4.05 3.92 -4.07
N PHE A 225 4.63 2.75 -3.87
CA PHE A 225 5.05 1.88 -4.97
C PHE A 225 3.85 1.23 -5.69
N ALA A 226 2.76 0.91 -4.99
CA ALA A 226 1.52 0.48 -5.63
C ALA A 226 0.93 1.57 -6.54
N LEU A 227 1.01 2.84 -6.13
CA LEU A 227 0.61 3.99 -6.97
C LEU A 227 1.49 4.13 -8.22
N VAL A 228 2.82 4.05 -8.05
CA VAL A 228 3.76 4.11 -9.17
C VAL A 228 3.56 2.93 -10.12
N PHE A 229 3.30 1.73 -9.60
CA PHE A 229 3.00 0.54 -10.40
C PHE A 229 1.71 0.72 -11.20
N GLY A 230 0.60 1.14 -10.57
CA GLY A 230 -0.68 1.41 -11.25
C GLY A 230 -0.54 2.47 -12.35
N GLY A 231 0.19 3.55 -12.07
CA GLY A 231 0.60 4.56 -13.04
C GLY A 231 1.37 3.96 -14.23
N MET A 232 2.40 3.15 -13.97
CA MET A 232 3.18 2.52 -15.03
C MET A 232 2.33 1.57 -15.89
N VAL A 233 1.42 0.78 -15.29
CA VAL A 233 0.49 -0.10 -16.02
C VAL A 233 -0.38 0.71 -16.98
N VAL A 234 -1.05 1.76 -16.48
CA VAL A 234 -1.98 2.57 -17.30
C VAL A 234 -1.24 3.37 -18.37
N PHE A 235 -0.09 3.96 -18.06
CA PHE A 235 0.69 4.75 -19.03
C PHE A 235 1.38 3.87 -20.08
N ALA A 236 1.86 2.69 -19.72
CA ALA A 236 2.35 1.71 -20.70
C ALA A 236 1.21 1.19 -21.59
N ALA A 237 0.04 0.89 -21.01
CA ALA A 237 -1.15 0.49 -21.76
C ALA A 237 -1.68 1.59 -22.69
N LEU A 238 -1.53 2.87 -22.32
CA LEU A 238 -1.85 4.02 -23.17
C LEU A 238 -0.83 4.24 -24.30
N GLY A 239 0.35 3.61 -24.23
CA GLY A 239 1.41 3.73 -25.23
C GLY A 239 2.44 4.82 -24.93
N PHE A 240 2.39 5.49 -23.77
CA PHE A 240 3.32 6.56 -23.41
C PHE A 240 4.78 6.09 -23.23
N GLY A 241 5.05 4.78 -23.35
CA GLY A 241 6.39 4.19 -23.32
C GLY A 241 7.12 4.16 -24.66
N THR A 242 6.53 4.69 -25.73
CA THR A 242 7.24 4.93 -27.00
C THR A 242 8.24 6.08 -26.80
N GLY A 243 9.54 5.76 -26.79
CA GLY A 243 10.60 6.74 -26.53
C GLY A 243 10.64 7.86 -27.57
N ALA A 244 11.15 9.03 -27.17
CA ALA A 244 11.22 10.24 -27.97
C ALA A 244 12.30 10.20 -29.08
N ALA A 245 12.25 9.20 -29.97
CA ALA A 245 13.18 9.00 -31.06
C ALA A 245 12.51 8.28 -32.26
N GLY A 246 11.90 9.07 -33.15
CA GLY A 246 11.57 8.65 -34.52
C GLY A 246 10.13 8.18 -34.78
N SER A 247 9.49 8.91 -35.70
CA SER A 247 8.38 8.47 -36.57
C SER A 247 6.99 8.17 -35.97
N ALA A 248 5.98 8.77 -36.59
CA ALA A 248 4.57 8.45 -36.36
C ALA A 248 4.19 7.08 -36.95
N GLY A 249 3.10 6.47 -36.44
CA GLY A 249 2.42 5.33 -37.04
C GLY A 249 2.74 3.93 -36.47
N GLY A 250 3.77 3.78 -35.63
CA GLY A 250 4.16 2.47 -35.09
C GLY A 250 3.40 2.03 -33.83
N SER A 251 2.69 0.90 -33.88
CA SER A 251 2.05 0.24 -32.73
C SER A 251 3.06 -0.53 -31.84
N GLY A 252 4.11 0.16 -31.39
CA GLY A 252 5.24 -0.41 -30.65
C GLY A 252 4.87 -1.00 -29.29
N ARG A 253 5.34 -2.24 -29.02
CA ARG A 253 5.22 -2.89 -27.70
C ARG A 253 6.10 -2.18 -26.65
N PRO A 254 5.71 -2.14 -25.36
CA PRO A 254 6.54 -1.60 -24.30
C PRO A 254 7.91 -2.30 -24.21
N THR A 255 8.96 -1.54 -23.90
CA THR A 255 10.32 -2.09 -23.94
C THR A 255 10.59 -3.09 -22.82
N ARG A 256 11.46 -4.09 -23.06
CA ARG A 256 11.88 -5.10 -22.04
C ARG A 256 12.34 -4.47 -20.71
N ARG A 257 12.97 -3.28 -20.76
CA ARG A 257 13.40 -2.54 -19.55
C ARG A 257 12.23 -1.98 -18.74
N THR A 258 11.14 -1.57 -19.39
CA THR A 258 9.90 -1.11 -18.71
C THR A 258 9.26 -2.27 -17.95
N TYR A 259 9.10 -3.43 -18.60
CA TYR A 259 8.62 -4.65 -17.93
C TYR A 259 9.53 -5.10 -16.78
N ALA A 260 10.86 -5.03 -16.95
CA ALA A 260 11.79 -5.35 -15.87
C ALA A 260 11.68 -4.38 -14.68
N ALA A 261 11.49 -3.08 -14.92
CA ALA A 261 11.26 -2.10 -13.85
C ALA A 261 9.93 -2.33 -13.11
N MET A 262 8.86 -2.68 -13.84
CA MET A 262 7.57 -3.04 -13.25
C MET A 262 7.65 -4.32 -12.40
N ALA A 263 8.36 -5.35 -12.89
CA ALA A 263 8.58 -6.60 -12.16
C ALA A 263 9.45 -6.40 -10.91
N LEU A 264 10.52 -5.59 -11.01
CA LEU A 264 11.36 -5.23 -9.87
C LEU A 264 10.55 -4.47 -8.81
N LEU A 265 9.77 -3.46 -9.21
CA LEU A 265 8.94 -2.69 -8.29
C LEU A 265 7.90 -3.58 -7.60
N PHE A 266 7.25 -4.47 -8.35
CA PHE A 266 6.31 -5.44 -7.79
C PHE A 266 6.99 -6.36 -6.76
N ALA A 267 8.15 -6.92 -7.07
CA ALA A 267 8.90 -7.78 -6.14
C ALA A 267 9.34 -7.03 -4.87
N VAL A 268 9.78 -5.78 -5.00
CA VAL A 268 10.20 -4.91 -3.87
C VAL A 268 9.03 -4.57 -2.92
N VAL A 269 7.78 -4.53 -3.40
CA VAL A 269 6.60 -4.38 -2.55
C VAL A 269 6.11 -5.70 -2.00
N PHE A 270 5.94 -6.68 -2.89
CA PHE A 270 5.25 -7.93 -2.59
C PHE A 270 6.04 -8.79 -1.60
N VAL A 271 7.36 -8.93 -1.79
CA VAL A 271 8.16 -9.82 -0.92
C VAL A 271 8.19 -9.34 0.54
N PRO A 272 8.49 -8.06 0.87
CA PRO A 272 8.46 -7.60 2.27
C PRO A 272 7.07 -7.65 2.90
N LEU A 273 6.00 -7.30 2.16
CA LEU A 273 4.66 -7.27 2.74
C LEU A 273 4.02 -8.67 2.87
N SER A 274 4.31 -9.59 1.95
CA SER A 274 3.98 -11.00 2.11
C SER A 274 4.76 -11.62 3.27
N ALA A 275 6.03 -11.27 3.47
CA ALA A 275 6.81 -11.71 4.63
C ALA A 275 6.24 -11.15 5.95
N ASN A 276 5.89 -9.86 5.99
CA ASN A 276 5.23 -9.26 7.16
C ASN A 276 3.89 -9.93 7.46
N THR A 277 3.05 -10.14 6.44
CA THR A 277 1.76 -10.83 6.59
C THR A 277 1.93 -12.27 7.06
N ALA A 278 2.90 -13.02 6.51
CA ALA A 278 3.19 -14.38 6.94
C ALA A 278 3.67 -14.44 8.40
N LEU A 279 4.54 -13.51 8.81
CA LEU A 279 5.00 -13.37 10.19
C LEU A 279 3.83 -13.05 11.14
N THR A 280 2.97 -12.09 10.79
CA THR A 280 1.77 -11.74 11.57
C THR A 280 0.79 -12.90 11.66
N LEU A 281 0.58 -13.66 10.58
CA LEU A 281 -0.27 -14.86 10.60
C LEU A 281 0.31 -15.95 11.50
N LEU A 282 1.62 -16.23 11.42
CA LEU A 282 2.29 -17.19 12.29
C LEU A 282 2.20 -16.78 13.76
N LEU A 283 2.48 -15.51 14.08
CA LEU A 283 2.33 -14.95 15.42
C LEU A 283 0.89 -15.12 15.95
N ASN A 284 -0.12 -14.78 15.14
CA ASN A 284 -1.53 -14.94 15.51
C ASN A 284 -1.93 -16.43 15.69
N MET A 285 -1.35 -17.34 14.91
CA MET A 285 -1.54 -18.80 15.09
C MET A 285 -0.80 -19.36 16.31
N TRP A 286 0.25 -18.70 16.80
CA TRP A 286 0.93 -19.06 18.05
C TRP A 286 0.22 -18.47 19.27
N THR A 287 -0.15 -17.19 19.26
CA THR A 287 -0.91 -16.57 20.37
C THR A 287 -2.32 -17.17 20.49
N GLY A 288 -2.96 -17.53 19.37
CA GLY A 288 -4.20 -18.31 19.37
C GLY A 288 -4.05 -19.66 20.06
N ARG A 289 -3.13 -20.51 19.58
CA ARG A 289 -2.87 -21.83 20.20
C ARG A 289 -2.46 -21.71 21.68
N ALA A 290 -1.66 -20.72 22.04
CA ALA A 290 -1.26 -20.50 23.42
C ALA A 290 -2.42 -20.04 24.31
N LYS A 291 -3.34 -19.22 23.79
CA LYS A 291 -4.58 -18.87 24.46
C LYS A 291 -5.48 -20.09 24.68
N ASP A 292 -5.61 -20.96 23.69
CA ASP A 292 -6.41 -22.19 23.81
C ASP A 292 -5.85 -23.12 24.90
N VAL A 293 -4.52 -23.29 24.96
CA VAL A 293 -3.84 -24.08 26.01
C VAL A 293 -4.00 -23.41 27.39
N ALA A 294 -3.77 -22.09 27.49
CA ALA A 294 -3.93 -21.34 28.73
C ALA A 294 -5.39 -21.34 29.24
N GLN A 295 -6.38 -21.44 28.35
CA GLN A 295 -7.78 -21.61 28.73
C GLN A 295 -8.08 -23.00 29.28
N HIS A 296 -7.47 -24.06 28.73
CA HIS A 296 -7.59 -25.42 29.30
C HIS A 296 -6.87 -25.52 30.65
N TRP A 297 -5.66 -24.95 30.77
CA TRP A 297 -4.88 -24.91 32.02
C TRP A 297 -5.59 -24.18 33.18
N LEU A 298 -6.49 -23.24 32.88
CA LEU A 298 -7.33 -22.55 33.87
C LEU A 298 -8.75 -23.12 34.03
N ALA A 299 -9.12 -24.19 33.30
CA ALA A 299 -10.49 -24.70 33.29
C ALA A 299 -10.95 -25.19 34.67
N ASP A 300 -10.05 -25.80 35.43
CA ASP A 300 -10.33 -26.34 36.77
C ASP A 300 -10.33 -25.27 37.89
N VAL A 301 -10.03 -24.00 37.57
CA VAL A 301 -9.90 -22.91 38.56
C VAL A 301 -11.11 -21.97 38.47
N PRO A 302 -12.17 -22.17 39.29
CA PRO A 302 -13.42 -21.44 39.14
C PRO A 302 -13.26 -19.92 39.31
N GLY A 303 -13.79 -19.17 38.34
CA GLY A 303 -13.69 -17.71 38.28
C GLY A 303 -12.44 -17.18 37.57
N SER A 304 -11.50 -18.04 37.16
CA SER A 304 -10.34 -17.64 36.37
C SER A 304 -10.68 -17.40 34.90
N SER A 305 -9.87 -16.58 34.21
CA SER A 305 -10.01 -16.32 32.78
C SER A 305 -8.71 -15.78 32.18
N VAL A 306 -8.25 -16.35 31.06
CA VAL A 306 -7.26 -15.70 30.18
C VAL A 306 -7.88 -14.42 29.61
N THR A 307 -7.27 -13.27 29.87
CA THR A 307 -7.76 -11.96 29.42
C THR A 307 -7.17 -11.55 28.08
N ARG A 308 -5.88 -11.83 27.85
CA ARG A 308 -5.17 -11.59 26.60
C ARG A 308 -3.98 -12.54 26.47
N VAL A 309 -3.60 -12.87 25.25
CA VAL A 309 -2.28 -13.41 24.93
C VAL A 309 -1.70 -12.57 23.80
N ASP A 310 -0.48 -12.08 23.98
CA ASP A 310 0.26 -11.31 22.99
C ASP A 310 1.76 -11.63 23.06
N ALA A 311 2.54 -11.06 22.14
CA ALA A 311 3.96 -11.33 22.02
C ALA A 311 4.75 -10.01 21.93
N ALA A 312 5.65 -9.79 22.90
CA ALA A 312 6.44 -8.57 23.03
C ALA A 312 7.93 -8.92 23.07
N SER A 313 8.74 -8.33 22.19
CA SER A 313 10.22 -8.44 22.23
C SER A 313 10.77 -9.89 22.31
N ARG A 314 10.12 -10.83 21.60
CA ARG A 314 10.34 -12.30 21.61
C ARG A 314 9.79 -13.07 22.83
N THR A 315 9.25 -12.41 23.84
CA THR A 315 8.52 -13.05 24.95
C THR A 315 7.04 -13.21 24.59
N LEU A 316 6.45 -14.35 24.96
CA LEU A 316 5.01 -14.59 24.89
C LEU A 316 4.37 -14.26 26.24
N HIS A 317 3.50 -13.23 26.28
CA HIS A 317 2.80 -12.81 27.50
C HIS A 317 1.39 -13.41 27.54
N ILE A 318 1.11 -14.16 28.60
CA ILE A 318 -0.19 -14.80 28.86
C ILE A 318 -0.81 -14.08 30.06
N HIS A 319 -1.66 -13.09 29.77
CA HIS A 319 -2.36 -12.32 30.80
C HIS A 319 -3.55 -13.11 31.33
N VAL A 320 -3.55 -13.38 32.64
CA VAL A 320 -4.56 -14.19 33.32
C VAL A 320 -5.14 -13.46 34.51
N ARG A 321 -6.45 -13.56 34.68
CA ARG A 321 -7.14 -13.11 35.89
C ARG A 321 -7.58 -14.32 36.69
N SER A 322 -7.21 -14.38 37.97
CA SER A 322 -7.64 -15.39 38.94
C SER A 322 -8.15 -14.70 40.21
N PRO A 323 -9.17 -15.25 40.90
CA PRO A 323 -9.55 -14.79 42.24
C PRO A 323 -8.61 -15.30 43.35
N GLY A 324 -7.77 -16.30 43.08
CA GLY A 324 -6.90 -16.96 44.05
C GLY A 324 -5.45 -17.05 43.60
N GLU A 325 -4.77 -18.14 43.99
CA GLU A 325 -3.47 -18.51 43.43
C GLU A 325 -3.62 -19.13 42.03
N LEU A 326 -2.51 -19.31 41.32
CA LEU A 326 -2.47 -19.98 40.03
C LEU A 326 -2.12 -21.46 40.22
N PRO A 327 -2.60 -22.36 39.33
CA PRO A 327 -2.12 -23.73 39.30
C PRO A 327 -0.63 -23.77 38.87
N PRO A 328 0.08 -24.89 39.09
CA PRO A 328 1.47 -25.04 38.65
C PRO A 328 1.64 -24.74 37.16
N VAL A 329 2.74 -24.11 36.77
CA VAL A 329 2.96 -23.64 35.39
C VAL A 329 3.48 -24.76 34.46
N ALA A 330 3.96 -25.89 35.00
CA ALA A 330 4.50 -26.97 34.17
C ALA A 330 3.49 -27.51 33.13
N PRO A 331 2.22 -27.87 33.46
CA PRO A 331 1.26 -28.32 32.46
C PRO A 331 0.89 -27.28 31.39
N LEU A 332 1.11 -25.98 31.66
CA LEU A 332 0.99 -24.93 30.64
C LEU A 332 2.15 -24.98 29.66
N LEU A 333 3.38 -25.18 30.15
CA LEU A 333 4.57 -25.30 29.32
C LEU A 333 4.54 -26.60 28.49
N ASP A 334 4.23 -27.73 29.12
CA ASP A 334 4.06 -29.04 28.47
C ASP A 334 2.99 -28.98 27.36
N GLY A 335 1.89 -28.24 27.61
CA GLY A 335 0.82 -28.03 26.63
C GLY A 335 1.18 -27.07 25.49
N LEU A 336 2.21 -26.23 25.65
CA LEU A 336 2.74 -25.31 24.63
C LEU A 336 3.84 -25.95 23.78
N GLU A 337 4.52 -26.99 24.28
CA GLU A 337 5.57 -27.71 23.56
C GLU A 337 5.06 -28.25 22.21
N GLY A 338 5.82 -28.04 21.14
CA GLY A 338 5.41 -28.32 19.75
C GLY A 338 4.23 -27.48 19.22
N ARG A 339 3.58 -26.63 20.03
CA ARG A 339 2.50 -25.71 19.60
C ARG A 339 2.99 -24.29 19.34
N ILE A 340 4.06 -23.87 20.00
CA ILE A 340 4.82 -22.65 19.69
C ILE A 340 6.27 -23.00 19.33
N PRO A 341 7.05 -22.11 18.67
CA PRO A 341 8.46 -22.34 18.40
C PRO A 341 9.30 -22.47 19.67
N ASP A 342 10.26 -23.39 19.64
CA ASP A 342 11.14 -23.67 20.77
C ASP A 342 12.01 -22.46 21.14
N GLY A 343 12.29 -22.29 22.42
CA GLY A 343 13.15 -21.20 22.93
C GLY A 343 12.49 -19.82 23.04
N ILE A 344 11.17 -19.71 22.81
CA ILE A 344 10.38 -18.51 23.16
C ILE A 344 10.16 -18.48 24.68
N PRO A 345 10.60 -17.43 25.41
CA PRO A 345 10.26 -17.25 26.81
C PRO A 345 8.76 -17.01 26.98
N VAL A 346 8.13 -17.70 27.94
CA VAL A 346 6.71 -17.53 28.28
C VAL A 346 6.60 -16.87 29.65
N VAL A 347 5.84 -15.77 29.73
CA VAL A 347 5.55 -15.04 30.97
C VAL A 347 4.06 -15.10 31.24
N VAL A 348 3.68 -15.42 32.48
CA VAL A 348 2.28 -15.49 32.92
C VAL A 348 1.98 -14.33 33.87
N ASP A 349 1.31 -13.32 33.35
CA ASP A 349 1.02 -12.07 34.06
C ASP A 349 -0.32 -12.18 34.81
N ALA A 350 -0.24 -12.36 36.12
CA ALA A 350 -1.37 -12.69 36.99
C ALA A 350 -2.02 -11.47 37.65
N THR A 351 -3.23 -11.09 37.20
CA THR A 351 -4.04 -10.06 37.87
C THR A 351 -5.02 -10.70 38.86
N ARG A 352 -4.91 -10.39 40.15
CA ARG A 352 -5.94 -10.77 41.13
C ARG A 352 -7.23 -9.99 40.86
N GLY A 353 -8.35 -10.69 40.67
CA GLY A 353 -9.65 -10.06 40.46
C GLY A 353 -10.80 -11.04 40.31
N ARG A 354 -12.01 -10.62 40.72
CA ARG A 354 -13.24 -11.42 40.66
C ARG A 354 -14.19 -10.87 39.60
N ARG A 355 -14.78 -11.74 38.78
CA ARG A 355 -15.91 -11.39 37.91
C ARG A 355 -17.16 -11.16 38.77
N VAL A 356 -17.86 -10.05 38.54
CA VAL A 356 -19.17 -9.76 39.15
C VAL A 356 -20.13 -9.49 38.01
N ASP A 357 -20.97 -10.47 37.69
CA ASP A 357 -21.97 -10.32 36.63
C ASP A 357 -23.16 -9.51 37.17
N ALA A 358 -23.15 -8.20 36.88
CA ALA A 358 -24.27 -7.32 37.17
C ALA A 358 -25.52 -7.76 36.38
N ARG A 359 -26.71 -7.65 37.00
CA ARG A 359 -27.98 -7.86 36.30
C ARG A 359 -28.12 -6.87 35.14
N ARG A 360 -28.92 -7.21 34.12
CA ARG A 360 -29.29 -6.26 33.06
C ARG A 360 -29.86 -4.98 33.66
N THR A 361 -29.37 -3.85 33.18
CA THR A 361 -29.93 -2.52 33.43
C THR A 361 -31.18 -2.33 32.57
N GLY A 362 -32.31 -2.03 33.20
CA GLY A 362 -33.62 -2.05 32.56
C GLY A 362 -34.25 -3.45 32.63
N GLY A 363 -35.43 -3.50 33.25
CA GLY A 363 -36.40 -4.60 33.14
C GLY A 363 -37.62 -4.10 32.40
#